data_AF-A0A661IG98-F1
#
_entry.id   AF-A0A661IG98-F1
#
_cell.length_a   1.000
_cell.length_b   1.000
_cell.length_c   1.000
_cell.angle_alpha   90.00
_cell.angle_beta   90.00
_cell.angle_gamma   90.00
#
_symmetry.space_group_name_H-M   'P 1'
#
loop_
_entity.id
_entity.type
_entity.pdbx_description
1 polymer ?
#
loop_
_entity_poly.entity_id
_entity_poly.type
_entity_poly.pdbx_seq_one_letter_code
_entity_poly.pdbx_strand_id
1 'polypeptide(L)'
;MDTINKNNYSLITETSLEIDYNSIFWSAIGVNNKVFKYVDIFPSQNQKRLKKEEIEKLYNKYKNIREKKTDEKSHERFLNNRLKDTDVIFNFKTNEILFFTQLLRDIIQDNRDYEFFRDQFFNIHAHCIGFFRNKVNTENILNIFAFQLAYIIKYLERQNLDTKLLKLSMEENSLKPFLNECRKKTKCKADKYLANEMSMRHEALKERFYQIPIYIETIEEPTFKKYISQWKNNKKLPNLAHIFTIAGTLHNINSRQQGADFIQLILIRSLLHIEKEHNISSKMKEGFLEKINFFQKKINSLENNGAEILKLQNKYLTDVSYILRIDPEVLKNCL
;
A
#
# COMPACT_ATOMS: atom_id res chain seq x y z
N MET A 1 39.00 -23.47 -17.58
CA MET A 1 37.59 -23.23 -17.96
C MET A 1 36.76 -23.88 -16.89
N ASP A 2 36.54 -23.14 -15.80
CA ASP A 2 35.97 -23.68 -14.58
C ASP A 2 34.45 -23.67 -14.65
N THR A 3 33.89 -24.86 -14.50
CA THR A 3 32.47 -25.16 -14.33
C THR A 3 31.89 -24.38 -13.16
N ILE A 4 31.03 -23.41 -13.45
CA ILE A 4 30.22 -22.71 -12.45
C ILE A 4 29.23 -23.71 -11.84
N ASN A 5 29.41 -23.91 -10.54
CA ASN A 5 28.67 -24.82 -9.67
C ASN A 5 27.17 -24.49 -9.65
N LYS A 6 26.33 -25.38 -10.19
CA LYS A 6 24.85 -25.26 -10.25
C LYS A 6 24.12 -25.56 -8.93
N ASN A 7 24.82 -25.61 -7.79
CA ASN A 7 24.28 -26.21 -6.55
C ASN A 7 23.93 -25.24 -5.40
N ASN A 8 23.78 -23.93 -5.62
CA ASN A 8 23.44 -22.99 -4.53
C ASN A 8 21.95 -22.57 -4.42
N TYR A 9 21.02 -23.25 -5.09
CA TYR A 9 19.57 -23.02 -4.90
C TYR A 9 18.89 -24.11 -4.07
N SER A 10 19.63 -24.79 -3.19
CA SER A 10 19.00 -25.68 -2.21
C SER A 10 18.45 -24.86 -1.04
N LEU A 11 17.16 -25.08 -0.74
CA LEU A 11 16.40 -24.65 0.45
C LEU A 11 15.48 -23.41 0.27
N ILE A 12 14.60 -23.47 -0.73
CA ILE A 12 13.22 -22.97 -0.53
C ILE A 12 12.42 -24.19 -0.03
N THR A 13 12.37 -24.39 1.28
CA THR A 13 11.56 -25.45 1.90
C THR A 13 10.07 -25.12 1.81
N GLU A 14 9.20 -26.14 1.78
CA GLU A 14 7.72 -26.02 1.69
C GLU A 14 7.11 -25.06 2.73
N THR A 15 7.79 -24.80 3.85
CA THR A 15 7.41 -23.81 4.88
C THR A 15 7.47 -22.35 4.41
N SER A 16 8.26 -22.02 3.40
CA SER A 16 8.36 -20.65 2.86
C SER A 16 7.23 -20.26 1.90
N LEU A 17 6.41 -21.24 1.47
CA LEU A 17 5.16 -21.03 0.73
C LEU A 17 3.99 -20.63 1.64
N GLU A 18 4.11 -20.75 2.97
CA GLU A 18 2.98 -20.52 3.90
C GLU A 18 2.70 -19.04 4.22
N ILE A 19 3.69 -18.13 4.10
CA ILE A 19 3.49 -16.71 4.46
C ILE A 19 3.47 -15.83 3.20
N ASP A 20 2.27 -15.37 2.85
CA ASP A 20 2.04 -14.43 1.76
C ASP A 20 2.38 -12.98 2.18
N TYR A 21 3.67 -12.64 2.13
CA TYR A 21 4.18 -11.32 2.50
C TYR A 21 3.61 -10.16 1.67
N ASN A 22 3.17 -10.42 0.43
CA ASN A 22 2.47 -9.43 -0.37
C ASN A 22 1.11 -9.10 0.27
N SER A 23 0.36 -10.13 0.67
CA SER A 23 -0.91 -9.93 1.39
C SER A 23 -0.73 -9.14 2.69
N ILE A 24 0.35 -9.37 3.44
CA ILE A 24 0.65 -8.60 4.66
C ILE A 24 0.82 -7.11 4.34
N PHE A 25 1.64 -6.79 3.34
CA PHE A 25 1.87 -5.41 2.92
C PHE A 25 0.58 -4.73 2.42
N TRP A 26 -0.17 -5.38 1.54
CA TRP A 26 -1.43 -4.86 1.00
C TRP A 26 -2.48 -4.67 2.10
N SER A 27 -2.56 -5.61 3.04
CA SER A 27 -3.39 -5.50 4.24
C SER A 27 -2.96 -4.30 5.10
N ALA A 28 -1.66 -4.02 5.23
CA ALA A 28 -1.15 -2.87 5.98
C ALA A 28 -1.48 -1.51 5.36
N ILE A 29 -1.71 -1.42 4.05
CA ILE A 29 -2.11 -0.15 3.41
C ILE A 29 -3.62 0.00 3.17
N GLY A 30 -4.44 -1.02 3.50
CA GLY A 30 -5.90 -0.92 3.37
C GLY A 30 -6.52 -1.69 2.22
N VAL A 31 -5.73 -2.49 1.50
CA VAL A 31 -6.22 -3.36 0.44
C VAL A 31 -6.66 -4.68 1.08
N ASN A 32 -7.93 -4.70 1.51
CA ASN A 32 -8.51 -5.80 2.29
C ASN A 32 -9.10 -6.92 1.42
N ASN A 33 -9.30 -6.67 0.12
CA ASN A 33 -9.64 -7.70 -0.85
C ASN A 33 -8.34 -8.19 -1.46
N LYS A 34 -8.07 -9.50 -1.40
CA LYS A 34 -6.92 -10.10 -2.07
C LYS A 34 -7.00 -9.76 -3.54
N VAL A 35 -5.97 -9.10 -4.07
CA VAL A 35 -5.92 -8.78 -5.50
C VAL A 35 -5.83 -10.09 -6.29
N PHE A 36 -5.07 -11.08 -5.78
CA PHE A 36 -5.16 -12.51 -6.18
C PHE A 36 -4.81 -13.45 -5.01
N LYS A 37 -5.61 -14.50 -4.73
CA LYS A 37 -5.16 -15.65 -3.91
C LYS A 37 -4.36 -16.62 -4.79
N TYR A 38 -3.47 -17.42 -4.19
CA TYR A 38 -2.91 -18.60 -4.85
C TYR A 38 -4.01 -19.49 -5.47
N VAL A 39 -5.13 -19.68 -4.78
CA VAL A 39 -6.31 -20.44 -5.29
C VAL A 39 -7.15 -19.67 -6.32
N ASP A 40 -6.94 -18.37 -6.49
CA ASP A 40 -7.57 -17.58 -7.55
C ASP A 40 -6.71 -17.61 -8.83
N ILE A 41 -5.41 -17.91 -8.70
CA ILE A 41 -4.47 -18.18 -9.80
C ILE A 41 -4.50 -19.68 -10.16
N PHE A 42 -4.70 -20.56 -9.17
CA PHE A 42 -4.69 -22.02 -9.30
C PHE A 42 -5.82 -22.68 -8.46
N PRO A 43 -7.09 -22.63 -8.90
CA PRO A 43 -8.21 -23.24 -8.18
C PRO A 43 -8.14 -24.77 -8.21
N SER A 44 -8.40 -25.43 -7.07
CA SER A 44 -8.47 -26.90 -7.01
C SER A 44 -9.69 -27.44 -7.77
N GLN A 45 -9.64 -28.69 -8.24
CA GLN A 45 -10.75 -29.33 -8.98
C GLN A 45 -12.07 -29.31 -8.18
N ASN A 46 -12.01 -29.46 -6.86
CA ASN A 46 -13.19 -29.38 -5.99
C ASN A 46 -13.74 -27.96 -5.84
N GLN A 47 -12.90 -26.93 -5.95
CA GLN A 47 -13.32 -25.52 -5.91
C GLN A 47 -13.87 -25.02 -7.26
N LYS A 48 -13.44 -25.60 -8.39
CA LYS A 48 -14.04 -25.33 -9.71
C LYS A 48 -15.53 -25.70 -9.77
N ARG A 49 -15.94 -26.73 -9.01
CA ARG A 49 -17.33 -27.19 -8.92
C ARG A 49 -18.20 -26.27 -8.06
N LEU A 50 -17.67 -25.79 -6.93
CA LEU A 50 -18.38 -24.93 -5.98
C LEU A 50 -18.48 -23.47 -6.42
N LYS A 51 -17.49 -22.96 -7.17
CA LYS A 51 -17.47 -21.56 -7.62
C LYS A 51 -18.17 -21.32 -8.98
N LYS A 52 -18.76 -22.34 -9.62
CA LYS A 52 -19.19 -22.23 -11.03
C LYS A 52 -20.21 -21.10 -11.24
N GLU A 53 -21.20 -20.94 -10.34
CA GLU A 53 -22.24 -19.91 -10.46
C GLU A 53 -21.78 -18.50 -10.04
N GLU A 54 -20.91 -18.37 -9.03
CA GLU A 54 -20.33 -17.09 -8.62
C GLU A 54 -19.27 -16.59 -9.60
N ILE A 55 -18.47 -17.51 -10.16
CA ILE A 55 -17.55 -17.22 -11.25
C ILE A 55 -18.32 -16.85 -12.51
N GLU A 56 -19.44 -17.49 -12.86
CA GLU A 56 -20.22 -17.10 -14.05
C GLU A 56 -20.78 -15.68 -13.96
N LYS A 57 -21.21 -15.26 -12.75
CA LYS A 57 -21.64 -13.87 -12.49
C LYS A 57 -20.48 -12.86 -12.57
N LEU A 58 -19.32 -13.18 -12.02
CA LEU A 58 -18.11 -12.35 -12.14
C LEU A 58 -17.60 -12.34 -13.60
N TYR A 59 -17.50 -13.50 -14.24
CA TYR A 59 -17.00 -13.70 -15.60
C TYR A 59 -17.85 -12.97 -16.65
N ASN A 60 -19.18 -12.98 -16.50
CA ASN A 60 -20.06 -12.19 -17.37
C ASN A 60 -19.90 -10.67 -17.17
N LYS A 61 -19.48 -10.22 -15.98
CA LYS A 61 -19.14 -8.81 -15.69
C LYS A 61 -17.78 -8.39 -16.28
N TYR A 62 -16.85 -9.33 -16.46
CA TYR A 62 -15.47 -9.12 -16.93
C TYR A 62 -15.18 -9.67 -18.33
N LYS A 63 -16.23 -9.94 -19.12
CA LYS A 63 -16.20 -10.74 -20.36
C LYS A 63 -15.23 -10.26 -21.46
N ASN A 64 -14.69 -9.04 -21.38
CA ASN A 64 -13.81 -8.50 -22.41
C ASN A 64 -12.29 -8.62 -22.11
N ILE A 65 -11.84 -9.26 -21.01
CA ILE A 65 -10.40 -9.19 -20.63
C ILE A 65 -9.69 -10.55 -20.41
N ARG A 66 -10.34 -11.73 -20.39
CA ARG A 66 -9.62 -13.01 -20.20
C ARG A 66 -10.10 -14.18 -21.05
N GLU A 67 -9.20 -14.70 -21.90
CA GLU A 67 -9.40 -15.91 -22.68
C GLU A 67 -9.20 -17.18 -21.83
N LYS A 68 -10.29 -17.90 -21.57
CA LYS A 68 -10.40 -19.08 -20.71
C LYS A 68 -9.43 -20.24 -21.05
N LYS A 69 -9.04 -20.39 -22.33
CA LYS A 69 -8.16 -21.48 -22.78
C LYS A 69 -6.70 -21.30 -22.38
N THR A 70 -6.28 -20.06 -22.11
CA THR A 70 -4.89 -19.70 -21.80
C THR A 70 -4.56 -20.00 -20.33
N ASP A 71 -5.54 -19.83 -19.45
CA ASP A 71 -5.45 -20.13 -18.02
C ASP A 71 -5.42 -21.65 -17.75
N GLU A 72 -6.16 -22.46 -18.52
CA GLU A 72 -6.22 -23.92 -18.37
C GLU A 72 -4.91 -24.62 -18.75
N LYS A 73 -4.24 -24.19 -19.83
CA LYS A 73 -2.91 -24.70 -20.23
C LYS A 73 -1.80 -24.31 -19.26
N SER A 74 -1.92 -23.15 -18.62
CA SER A 74 -0.94 -22.66 -17.64
C SER A 74 -1.02 -23.45 -16.34
N HIS A 75 -2.23 -23.84 -15.92
CA HIS A 75 -2.46 -24.68 -14.74
C HIS A 75 -1.93 -26.12 -14.89
N GLU A 76 -2.09 -26.76 -16.05
CA GLU A 76 -1.54 -28.11 -16.30
C GLU A 76 -0.01 -28.12 -16.37
N ARG A 77 0.62 -27.03 -16.84
CA ARG A 77 2.08 -26.88 -16.83
C ARG A 77 2.63 -26.68 -15.41
N PHE A 78 1.91 -25.95 -14.56
CA PHE A 78 2.27 -25.68 -13.17
C PHE A 78 2.30 -26.94 -12.29
N LEU A 79 1.24 -27.76 -12.36
CA LEU A 79 1.16 -29.01 -11.57
C LEU A 79 2.27 -30.01 -11.92
N ASN A 80 2.79 -29.94 -13.15
CA ASN A 80 3.78 -30.89 -13.67
C ASN A 80 5.23 -30.39 -13.55
N ASN A 81 5.48 -29.09 -13.30
CA ASN A 81 6.82 -28.53 -13.19
C ASN A 81 6.93 -27.59 -11.98
N ARG A 82 7.33 -28.15 -10.82
CA ARG A 82 7.51 -27.45 -9.53
C ARG A 82 8.52 -26.27 -9.52
N LEU A 83 9.09 -25.87 -10.66
CA LEU A 83 10.21 -24.90 -10.73
C LEU A 83 10.08 -23.81 -11.82
N LYS A 84 8.97 -23.69 -12.57
CA LYS A 84 8.88 -22.71 -13.69
C LYS A 84 7.80 -21.62 -13.62
N ASP A 85 6.97 -21.56 -12.59
CA ASP A 85 5.93 -20.51 -12.47
C ASP A 85 6.25 -19.42 -11.43
N THR A 86 7.52 -19.25 -11.10
CA THR A 86 7.99 -18.02 -10.45
C THR A 86 7.64 -16.79 -11.28
N ASP A 87 7.68 -16.90 -12.61
CA ASP A 87 7.40 -15.79 -13.53
C ASP A 87 5.93 -15.38 -13.52
N VAL A 88 5.00 -16.33 -13.39
CA VAL A 88 3.57 -16.03 -13.31
C VAL A 88 3.23 -15.35 -11.98
N ILE A 89 3.73 -15.88 -10.86
CA ILE A 89 3.56 -15.26 -9.54
C ILE A 89 4.23 -13.89 -9.51
N PHE A 90 5.43 -13.76 -10.08
CA PHE A 90 6.15 -12.50 -10.20
C PHE A 90 5.34 -11.47 -11.03
N ASN A 91 4.81 -11.86 -12.18
CA ASN A 91 3.98 -11.00 -13.04
C ASN A 91 2.71 -10.51 -12.34
N PHE A 92 2.02 -11.38 -11.57
CA PHE A 92 0.85 -10.94 -10.79
C PHE A 92 1.21 -9.94 -9.71
N LYS A 93 2.30 -10.17 -8.96
CA LYS A 93 2.79 -9.23 -7.95
C LYS A 93 3.22 -7.90 -8.55
N THR A 94 3.85 -7.95 -9.73
CA THR A 94 4.18 -6.75 -10.52
C THR A 94 2.93 -6.00 -10.95
N ASN A 95 1.88 -6.68 -11.41
CA ASN A 95 0.62 -6.03 -11.78
C ASN A 95 -0.08 -5.32 -10.61
N GLU A 96 -0.05 -5.89 -9.40
CA GLU A 96 -0.57 -5.23 -8.18
C GLU A 96 0.16 -3.91 -7.90
N ILE A 97 1.49 -3.95 -7.99
CA ILE A 97 2.37 -2.79 -7.80
C ILE A 97 2.07 -1.73 -8.87
N LEU A 98 2.05 -2.13 -10.14
CA LEU A 98 1.77 -1.24 -11.28
C LEU A 98 0.41 -0.57 -11.13
N PHE A 99 -0.63 -1.33 -10.78
CA PHE A 99 -1.96 -0.80 -10.52
C PHE A 99 -1.94 0.28 -9.41
N PHE A 100 -1.27 0.01 -8.29
CA PHE A 100 -1.16 1.00 -7.22
C PHE A 100 -0.36 2.23 -7.65
N THR A 101 0.65 2.08 -8.49
CA THR A 101 1.38 3.24 -9.04
C THR A 101 0.53 4.07 -10.00
N GLN A 102 -0.31 3.45 -10.82
CA GLN A 102 -1.26 4.18 -11.66
C GLN A 102 -2.26 4.95 -10.79
N LEU A 103 -2.77 4.30 -9.76
CA LEU A 103 -3.65 4.93 -8.79
C LEU A 103 -2.98 6.13 -8.07
N LEU A 104 -1.73 5.98 -7.65
CA LEU A 104 -0.94 7.08 -7.10
C LEU A 104 -0.76 8.22 -8.11
N ARG A 105 -0.51 7.91 -9.39
CA ARG A 105 -0.36 8.91 -10.45
C ARG A 105 -1.63 9.73 -10.65
N ASP A 106 -2.79 9.09 -10.58
CA ASP A 106 -4.07 9.79 -10.73
C ASP A 106 -4.32 10.74 -9.57
N ILE A 107 -3.89 10.40 -8.36
CA ILE A 107 -4.01 11.26 -7.16
C ILE A 107 -2.99 12.39 -7.17
N ILE A 108 -1.73 12.02 -7.39
CA ILE A 108 -0.57 12.88 -7.24
C ILE A 108 -0.18 13.35 -8.64
N GLN A 109 -0.85 14.41 -9.07
CA GLN A 109 -0.71 14.94 -10.43
C GLN A 109 0.65 15.61 -10.68
N ASP A 110 1.34 16.07 -9.63
CA ASP A 110 2.70 16.60 -9.76
C ASP A 110 3.68 15.43 -9.97
N ASN A 111 4.39 15.44 -11.10
CA ASN A 111 5.30 14.37 -11.47
C ASN A 111 6.42 14.13 -10.45
N ARG A 112 6.95 15.19 -9.82
CA ARG A 112 8.07 15.05 -8.87
C ARG A 112 7.60 14.42 -7.57
N ASP A 113 6.42 14.84 -7.10
CA ASP A 113 5.80 14.21 -5.92
C ASP A 113 5.47 12.75 -6.21
N TYR A 114 4.85 12.48 -7.36
CA TYR A 114 4.50 11.12 -7.78
C TYR A 114 5.74 10.22 -7.81
N GLU A 115 6.81 10.64 -8.48
CA GLU A 115 8.05 9.86 -8.58
C GLU A 115 8.64 9.60 -7.20
N PHE A 116 8.70 10.63 -6.35
CA PHE A 116 9.19 10.48 -4.99
C PHE A 116 8.37 9.43 -4.20
N PHE A 117 7.04 9.57 -4.16
CA PHE A 117 6.20 8.65 -3.38
C PHE A 117 6.17 7.24 -3.96
N ARG A 118 6.20 7.09 -5.29
CA ARG A 118 6.35 5.79 -5.96
C ARG A 118 7.64 5.11 -5.50
N ASP A 119 8.76 5.83 -5.54
CA ASP A 119 10.07 5.27 -5.20
C ASP A 119 10.12 4.90 -3.71
N GLN A 120 9.57 5.72 -2.82
CA GLN A 120 9.47 5.37 -1.40
C GLN A 120 8.57 4.15 -1.17
N PHE A 121 7.45 4.04 -1.88
CA PHE A 121 6.55 2.89 -1.80
C PHE A 121 7.23 1.59 -2.23
N PHE A 122 7.97 1.61 -3.36
CA PHE A 122 8.76 0.47 -3.83
C PHE A 122 9.82 0.05 -2.82
N ASN A 123 10.50 1.04 -2.24
CA ASN A 123 11.49 0.79 -1.21
C ASN A 123 10.86 0.16 0.04
N ILE A 124 9.70 0.62 0.50
CA ILE A 124 8.98 0.02 1.65
C ILE A 124 8.55 -1.41 1.30
N HIS A 125 7.93 -1.62 0.13
CA HIS A 125 7.45 -2.93 -0.31
C HIS A 125 8.56 -3.97 -0.40
N ALA A 126 9.67 -3.64 -1.06
CA ALA A 126 10.80 -4.56 -1.19
C ALA A 126 11.48 -4.84 0.15
N HIS A 127 11.63 -3.84 1.03
CA HIS A 127 12.17 -4.08 2.37
C HIS A 127 11.22 -4.90 3.24
N CYS A 128 9.90 -4.76 3.12
CA CYS A 128 8.95 -5.67 3.77
C CYS A 128 9.21 -7.11 3.30
N ILE A 129 9.27 -7.36 2.00
CA ILE A 129 9.53 -8.72 1.47
C ILE A 129 10.90 -9.25 1.94
N GLY A 130 11.95 -8.44 1.83
CA GLY A 130 13.31 -8.82 2.22
C GLY A 130 13.43 -9.11 3.72
N PHE A 131 12.82 -8.27 4.56
CA PHE A 131 12.74 -8.46 6.01
C PHE A 131 12.14 -9.84 6.34
N PHE A 132 10.97 -10.08 5.79
CA PHE A 132 10.18 -11.24 6.09
C PHE A 132 10.80 -12.55 5.60
N ARG A 133 11.52 -12.51 4.47
CA ARG A 133 12.25 -13.67 3.92
C ARG A 133 13.54 -13.99 4.68
N ASN A 134 14.30 -12.97 5.07
CA ASN A 134 15.69 -13.16 5.52
C ASN A 134 15.88 -13.10 7.04
N LYS A 135 14.80 -13.05 7.84
CA LYS A 135 14.85 -12.96 9.32
C LYS A 135 15.84 -11.88 9.79
N VAL A 136 15.78 -10.70 9.18
CA VAL A 136 16.66 -9.57 9.52
C VAL A 136 16.46 -9.18 10.99
N ASN A 137 17.52 -8.76 11.69
CA ASN A 137 17.43 -8.30 13.09
C ASN A 137 16.49 -7.07 13.20
N THR A 138 15.56 -7.14 14.15
CA THR A 138 14.59 -6.09 14.55
C THR A 138 15.17 -4.66 14.54
N GLU A 139 16.39 -4.45 15.02
CA GLU A 139 17.00 -3.13 15.06
C GLU A 139 17.21 -2.52 13.66
N ASN A 140 17.68 -3.33 12.71
CA ASN A 140 17.90 -2.88 11.33
C ASN A 140 16.57 -2.51 10.66
N ILE A 141 15.52 -3.28 10.94
CA ILE A 141 14.17 -3.01 10.42
C ILE A 141 13.61 -1.71 10.96
N LEU A 142 13.73 -1.50 12.28
CA LEU A 142 13.32 -0.25 12.90
C LEU A 142 14.09 0.94 12.31
N ASN A 143 15.39 0.77 12.03
CA ASN A 143 16.19 1.82 11.37
C ASN A 143 15.70 2.10 9.94
N ILE A 144 15.48 1.08 9.11
CA ILE A 144 15.01 1.22 7.72
C ILE A 144 13.68 1.97 7.69
N PHE A 145 12.67 1.48 8.42
CA PHE A 145 11.33 2.07 8.39
C PHE A 145 11.27 3.44 9.06
N ALA A 146 12.03 3.66 10.14
CA ALA A 146 12.11 4.98 10.77
C ALA A 146 12.77 5.99 9.84
N PHE A 147 13.83 5.59 9.12
CA PHE A 147 14.47 6.44 8.12
C PHE A 147 13.51 6.77 6.96
N GLN A 148 12.83 5.77 6.38
CA GLN A 148 11.87 5.98 5.30
C GLN A 148 10.76 6.95 5.69
N LEU A 149 10.15 6.75 6.87
CA LEU A 149 9.11 7.64 7.36
C LEU A 149 9.64 9.06 7.62
N ALA A 150 10.81 9.18 8.24
CA ALA A 150 11.46 10.49 8.45
C ALA A 150 11.76 11.20 7.11
N TYR A 151 12.20 10.45 6.09
CA TYR A 151 12.50 10.99 4.78
C TYR A 151 11.25 11.48 4.05
N ILE A 152 10.14 10.72 4.11
CA ILE A 152 8.84 11.14 3.58
C ILE A 152 8.35 12.41 4.28
N ILE A 153 8.39 12.47 5.62
CA ILE A 153 7.97 13.65 6.39
C ILE A 153 8.80 14.88 5.99
N LYS A 154 10.13 14.73 5.90
CA LYS A 154 11.02 15.83 5.54
C LYS A 154 10.86 16.27 4.09
N TYR A 155 10.55 15.35 3.19
CA TYR A 155 10.18 15.69 1.83
C TYR A 155 8.92 16.55 1.79
N LEU A 156 7.84 16.11 2.44
CA LEU A 156 6.58 16.86 2.53
C LEU A 156 6.80 18.28 3.07
N GLU A 157 7.55 18.42 4.18
CA GLU A 157 7.87 19.72 4.76
C GLU A 157 8.63 20.64 3.79
N ARG A 158 9.66 20.13 3.10
CA ARG A 158 10.42 20.89 2.10
C ARG A 158 9.58 21.31 0.90
N GLN A 159 8.57 20.51 0.58
CA GLN A 159 7.60 20.81 -0.47
C GLN A 159 6.47 21.76 -0.02
N ASN A 160 6.53 22.28 1.21
CA ASN A 160 5.49 23.10 1.84
C ASN A 160 4.13 22.38 1.94
N LEU A 161 4.16 21.06 2.13
CA LEU A 161 2.97 20.24 2.37
C LEU A 161 2.80 20.02 3.87
N ASP A 162 1.59 20.23 4.38
CA ASP A 162 1.31 20.15 5.82
C ASP A 162 1.43 18.71 6.31
N THR A 163 2.26 18.49 7.35
CA THR A 163 2.49 17.20 8.02
C THR A 163 1.95 17.15 9.44
N LYS A 164 1.26 18.21 9.91
CA LYS A 164 0.80 18.34 11.29
C LYS A 164 -0.16 17.21 11.68
N LEU A 165 -1.06 16.82 10.78
CA LEU A 165 -2.02 15.75 11.05
C LEU A 165 -1.33 14.40 11.26
N LEU A 166 -0.32 14.06 10.45
CA LEU A 166 0.46 12.83 10.64
C LEU A 166 1.17 12.81 11.99
N LYS A 167 1.84 13.91 12.37
CA LYS A 167 2.55 14.01 13.64
C LYS A 167 1.62 13.81 14.84
N LEU A 168 0.52 14.55 14.88
CA LEU A 168 -0.50 14.40 15.92
C LEU A 168 -1.09 12.99 15.94
N SER A 169 -1.31 12.38 14.77
CA SER A 169 -1.82 11.03 14.67
C SER A 169 -0.86 9.97 15.19
N MET A 170 0.45 10.16 14.98
CA MET A 170 1.49 9.30 15.54
C MET A 170 1.57 9.44 17.07
N GLU A 171 1.48 10.67 17.58
CA GLU A 171 1.49 10.96 19.03
C GLU A 171 0.25 10.39 19.73
N GLU A 172 -0.94 10.62 19.18
CA GLU A 172 -2.21 10.11 19.71
C GLU A 172 -2.44 8.62 19.42
N ASN A 173 -1.58 8.02 18.60
CA ASN A 173 -1.74 6.66 18.07
C ASN A 173 -3.16 6.41 17.52
N SER A 174 -3.64 7.31 16.66
CA SER A 174 -5.03 7.30 16.19
C SER A 174 -5.24 8.08 14.89
N LEU A 175 -6.31 7.75 14.17
CA LEU A 175 -6.81 8.51 13.01
C LEU A 175 -7.68 9.71 13.41
N LYS A 176 -7.93 9.93 14.72
CA LYS A 176 -8.76 11.04 15.23
C LYS A 176 -8.34 12.41 14.68
N PRO A 177 -7.05 12.79 14.61
CA PRO A 177 -6.63 14.09 14.07
C PRO A 177 -7.16 14.36 12.66
N PHE A 178 -7.04 13.40 11.74
CA PHE A 178 -7.58 13.52 10.38
C PHE A 178 -9.11 13.67 10.37
N LEU A 179 -9.83 12.86 11.17
CA LEU A 179 -11.29 12.92 11.22
C LEU A 179 -11.80 14.22 11.86
N ASN A 180 -11.10 14.73 12.86
CA ASN A 180 -11.41 16.01 13.48
C ASN A 180 -11.18 17.17 12.50
N GLU A 181 -10.11 17.11 11.71
CA GLU A 181 -9.84 18.11 10.69
C GLU A 181 -10.88 18.07 9.55
N CYS A 182 -11.33 16.87 9.16
CA CYS A 182 -12.46 16.73 8.23
C CYS A 182 -13.70 17.47 8.76
N ARG A 183 -14.07 17.26 10.04
CA ARG A 183 -15.23 17.93 10.65
C ARG A 183 -15.10 19.45 10.64
N LYS A 184 -13.90 19.98 10.92
CA LYS A 184 -13.65 21.42 10.90
C LYS A 184 -13.83 21.99 9.49
N LYS A 185 -13.22 21.36 8.48
CA LYS A 185 -13.28 21.84 7.10
C LYS A 185 -14.67 21.77 6.49
N THR A 186 -15.44 20.73 6.79
CA THR A 186 -16.83 20.61 6.36
C THR A 186 -17.80 21.42 7.24
N LYS A 187 -17.30 22.15 8.25
CA LYS A 187 -18.11 22.92 9.23
C LYS A 187 -19.22 22.08 9.88
N CYS A 188 -18.99 20.78 10.01
CA CYS A 188 -19.98 19.81 10.48
C CYS A 188 -19.97 19.71 12.01
N LYS A 189 -21.04 20.18 12.66
CA LYS A 189 -21.18 20.10 14.13
C LYS A 189 -21.38 18.66 14.64
N ALA A 190 -21.97 17.78 13.83
CA ALA A 190 -22.28 16.40 14.22
C ALA A 190 -21.74 15.37 13.22
N ASP A 191 -21.49 14.15 13.69
CA ASP A 191 -20.96 13.04 12.88
C ASP A 191 -21.89 12.64 11.72
N LYS A 192 -23.20 12.88 11.86
CA LYS A 192 -24.17 12.67 10.77
C LYS A 192 -23.82 13.50 9.53
N TYR A 193 -23.48 14.77 9.72
CA TYR A 193 -23.17 15.66 8.60
C TYR A 193 -21.82 15.30 7.96
N LEU A 194 -20.83 14.92 8.76
CA LEU A 194 -19.56 14.40 8.25
C LEU A 194 -19.77 13.11 7.45
N ALA A 195 -20.64 12.22 7.93
CA ALA A 195 -20.97 10.97 7.23
C ALA A 195 -21.66 11.21 5.88
N ASN A 196 -22.53 12.22 5.80
CA ASN A 196 -23.15 12.63 4.54
C ASN A 196 -22.11 13.14 3.54
N GLU A 197 -21.23 14.05 3.97
CA GLU A 197 -20.12 14.55 3.14
C GLU A 197 -19.21 13.42 2.65
N MET A 198 -18.81 12.51 3.54
CA MET A 198 -18.00 11.36 3.16
C MET A 198 -18.71 10.43 2.16
N SER A 199 -20.03 10.21 2.31
CA SER A 199 -20.83 9.45 1.36
C SER A 199 -20.83 10.08 -0.04
N MET A 200 -21.06 11.40 -0.12
CA MET A 200 -21.00 12.14 -1.39
C MET A 200 -19.60 12.09 -2.03
N ARG A 201 -18.54 12.27 -1.23
CA ARG A 201 -17.14 12.18 -1.70
C ARG A 201 -16.79 10.77 -2.16
N HIS A 202 -17.34 9.75 -1.52
CA HIS A 202 -17.13 8.35 -1.91
C HIS A 202 -17.79 8.02 -3.24
N GLU A 203 -19.01 8.52 -3.49
CA GLU A 203 -19.66 8.32 -4.79
C GLU A 203 -18.91 9.05 -5.91
N ALA A 204 -18.43 10.29 -5.68
CA ALA A 204 -17.59 11.00 -6.64
C ALA A 204 -16.27 10.27 -6.95
N LEU A 205 -15.70 9.58 -5.95
CA LEU A 205 -14.51 8.73 -6.14
C LEU A 205 -14.82 7.54 -7.06
N LYS A 206 -15.96 6.89 -6.87
CA LYS A 206 -16.44 5.78 -7.69
C LYS A 206 -16.68 6.21 -9.14
N GLU A 207 -17.31 7.35 -9.36
CA GLU A 207 -17.50 7.92 -10.71
C GLU A 207 -16.16 8.19 -11.39
N ARG A 208 -15.20 8.80 -10.67
CA ARG A 208 -13.87 9.10 -11.19
C ARG A 208 -13.12 7.85 -11.65
N PHE A 209 -13.23 6.76 -10.88
CA PHE A 209 -12.54 5.52 -11.17
C PHE A 209 -13.38 4.52 -11.99
N TYR A 210 -14.51 4.95 -12.56
CA TYR A 210 -15.38 4.10 -13.36
C TYR A 210 -14.68 3.46 -14.57
N GLN A 211 -13.69 4.16 -15.15
CA GLN A 211 -12.89 3.67 -16.28
C GLN A 211 -11.75 2.74 -15.88
N ILE A 212 -11.42 2.67 -14.58
CA ILE A 212 -10.42 1.75 -14.05
C ILE A 212 -11.17 0.49 -13.58
N PRO A 213 -10.64 -0.73 -13.77
CA PRO A 213 -11.31 -1.97 -13.36
C PRO A 213 -11.33 -2.19 -11.83
N ILE A 214 -11.67 -1.15 -11.06
CA ILE A 214 -11.79 -1.17 -9.60
C ILE A 214 -13.27 -1.16 -9.24
N TYR A 215 -13.69 -2.15 -8.47
CA TYR A 215 -15.00 -2.09 -7.84
C TYR A 215 -14.93 -1.25 -6.56
N ILE A 216 -15.56 -0.08 -6.57
CA ILE A 216 -15.83 0.74 -5.39
C ILE A 216 -17.31 0.59 -5.07
N GLU A 217 -17.62 0.06 -3.88
CA GLU A 217 -19.00 -0.11 -3.43
C GLU A 217 -19.65 1.26 -3.15
N THR A 218 -20.97 1.38 -3.34
CA THR A 218 -21.69 2.56 -2.87
C THR A 218 -21.90 2.44 -1.37
N ILE A 219 -21.62 3.51 -0.63
CA ILE A 219 -21.69 3.54 0.83
C ILE A 219 -22.51 4.75 1.26
N GLU A 220 -23.66 4.50 1.86
CA GLU A 220 -24.59 5.53 2.32
C GLU A 220 -24.19 6.14 3.68
N GLU A 221 -24.77 7.30 4.00
CA GLU A 221 -24.55 8.06 5.23
C GLU A 221 -24.63 7.21 6.52
N PRO A 222 -25.67 6.36 6.74
CA PRO A 222 -25.77 5.57 7.97
C PRO A 222 -24.57 4.63 8.17
N THR A 223 -24.03 4.09 7.08
CA THR A 223 -22.86 3.20 7.11
C THR A 223 -21.58 3.99 7.38
N PHE A 224 -21.41 5.16 6.76
CA PHE A 224 -20.28 6.05 7.06
C PHE A 224 -20.29 6.52 8.51
N LYS A 225 -21.46 6.82 9.09
CA LYS A 225 -21.57 7.19 10.51
C LYS A 225 -21.03 6.08 11.42
N LYS A 226 -21.35 4.81 11.11
CA LYS A 226 -20.79 3.65 11.81
C LYS A 226 -19.27 3.57 11.63
N TYR A 227 -18.77 3.76 10.42
CA TYR A 227 -17.34 3.72 10.12
C TYR A 227 -16.55 4.82 10.84
N ILE A 228 -17.01 6.07 10.80
CA ILE A 228 -16.40 7.19 11.52
C ILE A 228 -16.28 6.87 13.02
N SER A 229 -17.35 6.34 13.63
CA SER A 229 -17.31 5.91 15.03
C SER A 229 -16.29 4.80 15.28
N GLN A 230 -16.21 3.81 14.39
CA GLN A 230 -15.25 2.71 14.51
C GLN A 230 -13.80 3.17 14.35
N TRP A 231 -13.53 4.07 13.40
CA TRP A 231 -12.20 4.61 13.13
C TRP A 231 -11.71 5.51 14.27
N LYS A 232 -12.58 6.41 14.78
CA LYS A 232 -12.26 7.25 15.94
C LYS A 232 -11.87 6.45 17.17
N ASN A 233 -12.50 5.29 17.36
CA ASN A 233 -12.29 4.46 18.55
C ASN A 233 -11.29 3.32 18.31
N ASN A 234 -10.49 3.39 17.23
CA ASN A 234 -9.52 2.37 16.83
C ASN A 234 -10.12 0.93 16.74
N LYS A 235 -11.44 0.78 16.60
CA LYS A 235 -12.13 -0.52 16.53
C LYS A 235 -11.90 -1.18 15.16
N LYS A 236 -11.91 -0.37 14.11
CA LYS A 236 -11.64 -0.77 12.71
C LYS A 236 -10.72 0.27 12.08
N LEU A 237 -9.93 -0.12 11.08
CA LEU A 237 -9.15 0.80 10.26
C LEU A 237 -9.84 1.04 8.91
N PRO A 238 -9.70 2.23 8.30
CA PRO A 238 -10.20 2.47 6.95
C PRO A 238 -9.49 1.54 5.94
N ASN A 239 -10.24 1.10 4.94
CA ASN A 239 -9.66 0.45 3.76
C ASN A 239 -9.15 1.54 2.80
N LEU A 240 -8.54 1.13 1.69
CA LEU A 240 -7.96 2.07 0.74
C LEU A 240 -8.98 3.10 0.23
N ALA A 241 -10.16 2.67 -0.22
CA ALA A 241 -11.21 3.58 -0.71
C ALA A 241 -11.73 4.56 0.38
N HIS A 242 -11.77 4.11 1.64
CA HIS A 242 -12.06 4.99 2.77
C HIS A 242 -10.95 6.03 3.01
N ILE A 243 -9.67 5.65 2.86
CA ILE A 243 -8.55 6.59 2.94
C ILE A 243 -8.67 7.69 1.89
N PHE A 244 -9.00 7.33 0.64
CA PHE A 244 -9.33 8.30 -0.41
C PHE A 244 -10.45 9.24 -0.01
N THR A 245 -11.52 8.69 0.56
CA THR A 245 -12.68 9.46 0.97
C THR A 245 -12.30 10.48 2.04
N ILE A 246 -11.48 10.09 3.03
CA ILE A 246 -10.98 10.99 4.08
C ILE A 246 -10.12 12.10 3.47
N ALA A 247 -9.15 11.75 2.62
CA ALA A 247 -8.28 12.74 1.95
C ALA A 247 -9.08 13.73 1.08
N GLY A 248 -10.04 13.23 0.29
CA GLY A 248 -10.95 14.04 -0.52
C GLY A 248 -12.00 14.83 0.28
N THR A 249 -12.18 14.52 1.56
CA THR A 249 -12.98 15.34 2.49
C THR A 249 -12.14 16.49 3.06
N LEU A 250 -10.84 16.26 3.28
CA LEU A 250 -9.92 17.29 3.77
C LEU A 250 -9.60 18.33 2.71
N HIS A 251 -9.49 17.93 1.45
CA HIS A 251 -9.13 18.83 0.38
C HIS A 251 -9.95 18.55 -0.87
N ASN A 252 -10.16 19.60 -1.66
CA ASN A 252 -10.71 19.44 -2.98
C ASN A 252 -9.89 18.42 -3.78
N ILE A 253 -10.62 17.67 -4.60
CA ILE A 253 -10.06 16.66 -5.48
C ILE A 253 -8.99 17.33 -6.36
N ASN A 254 -7.82 16.69 -6.48
CA ASN A 254 -6.64 17.10 -7.25
C ASN A 254 -5.74 18.17 -6.64
N SER A 255 -5.97 18.61 -5.39
CA SER A 255 -4.96 19.45 -4.74
C SER A 255 -3.72 18.62 -4.39
N ARG A 256 -2.53 19.23 -4.52
CA ARG A 256 -1.25 18.61 -4.11
C ARG A 256 -1.29 18.13 -2.65
N GLN A 257 -1.93 18.90 -1.77
CA GLN A 257 -2.12 18.53 -0.36
C GLN A 257 -3.07 17.33 -0.17
N GLN A 258 -4.06 17.11 -1.05
CA GLN A 258 -4.87 15.89 -1.00
C GLN A 258 -4.00 14.64 -1.20
N GLY A 259 -3.06 14.69 -2.15
CA GLY A 259 -2.10 13.60 -2.37
C GLY A 259 -1.18 13.39 -1.17
N ALA A 260 -0.70 14.49 -0.57
CA ALA A 260 0.08 14.43 0.67
C ALA A 260 -0.71 13.79 1.81
N ASP A 261 -1.95 14.21 2.04
CA ASP A 261 -2.82 13.68 3.10
C ASP A 261 -3.17 12.21 2.87
N PHE A 262 -3.34 11.80 1.60
CA PHE A 262 -3.53 10.41 1.23
C PHE A 262 -2.33 9.54 1.64
N ILE A 263 -1.10 9.97 1.30
CA ILE A 263 0.13 9.28 1.71
C ILE A 263 0.26 9.24 3.23
N GLN A 264 0.03 10.37 3.90
CA GLN A 264 0.08 10.45 5.36
C GLN A 264 -0.92 9.48 6.02
N LEU A 265 -2.14 9.39 5.49
CA LEU A 265 -3.17 8.45 5.96
C LEU A 265 -2.76 6.99 5.76
N ILE A 266 -2.15 6.63 4.63
CA ILE A 266 -1.59 5.29 4.41
C ILE A 266 -0.56 4.98 5.50
N LEU A 267 0.39 5.88 5.74
CA LEU A 267 1.47 5.69 6.71
C LEU A 267 0.93 5.43 8.12
N ILE A 268 0.06 6.31 8.64
CA ILE A 268 -0.50 6.10 9.99
C ILE A 268 -1.38 4.84 10.03
N ARG A 269 -2.16 4.55 8.99
CA ARG A 269 -3.00 3.35 8.94
C ARG A 269 -2.15 2.07 8.95
N SER A 270 -1.00 2.06 8.27
CA SER A 270 -0.04 0.96 8.31
C SER A 270 0.57 0.77 9.68
N LEU A 271 0.99 1.84 10.35
CA LEU A 271 1.52 1.77 11.72
C LEU A 271 0.49 1.18 12.69
N LEU A 272 -0.75 1.68 12.65
CA LEU A 272 -1.84 1.18 13.49
C LEU A 272 -2.19 -0.29 13.20
N HIS A 273 -2.12 -0.70 11.93
CA HIS A 273 -2.37 -2.09 11.54
C HIS A 273 -1.30 -3.03 12.10
N ILE A 274 -0.02 -2.69 11.88
CA ILE A 274 1.11 -3.50 12.35
C ILE A 274 1.09 -3.62 13.87
N GLU A 275 0.82 -2.52 14.57
CA GLU A 275 0.68 -2.54 16.02
C GLU A 275 -0.38 -3.54 16.49
N LYS A 276 -1.57 -3.50 15.87
CA LYS A 276 -2.71 -4.34 16.26
C LYS A 276 -2.49 -5.82 15.96
N GLU A 277 -1.87 -6.14 14.82
CA GLU A 277 -1.66 -7.53 14.39
C GLU A 277 -0.45 -8.19 15.07
N HIS A 278 0.54 -7.41 15.51
CA HIS A 278 1.82 -7.95 16.01
C HIS A 278 2.11 -7.65 17.49
N ASN A 279 1.13 -7.14 18.25
CA ASN A 279 1.25 -6.89 19.70
C ASN A 279 2.53 -6.12 20.08
N ILE A 280 2.81 -5.02 19.38
CA ILE A 280 4.01 -4.21 19.57
C ILE A 280 4.00 -3.55 20.97
N SER A 281 5.09 -3.73 21.73
CA SER A 281 5.22 -3.17 23.08
C SER A 281 5.39 -1.65 23.08
N SER A 282 4.97 -0.96 24.14
CA SER A 282 5.11 0.50 24.28
C SER A 282 6.56 0.97 24.13
N LYS A 283 7.51 0.23 24.72
CA LYS A 283 8.95 0.52 24.59
C LYS A 283 9.44 0.48 23.14
N MET A 284 8.94 -0.46 22.33
CA MET A 284 9.31 -0.52 20.91
C MET A 284 8.72 0.65 20.12
N LYS A 285 7.51 1.11 20.48
CA LYS A 285 6.89 2.30 19.86
C LYS A 285 7.67 3.57 20.19
N GLU A 286 8.00 3.78 21.46
CA GLU A 286 8.81 4.92 21.91
C GLU A 286 10.16 4.92 21.18
N GLY A 287 10.88 3.80 21.16
CA GLY A 287 12.15 3.69 20.44
C GLY A 287 12.02 3.91 18.92
N PHE A 288 10.89 3.54 18.31
CA PHE A 288 10.63 3.81 16.90
C PHE A 288 10.40 5.31 16.65
N LEU A 289 9.60 5.98 17.48
CA LEU A 289 9.37 7.43 17.41
C LEU A 289 10.66 8.23 17.66
N GLU A 290 11.49 7.82 18.62
CA GLU A 290 12.81 8.40 18.86
C GLU A 290 13.72 8.28 17.64
N LYS A 291 13.75 7.11 16.98
CA LYS A 291 14.52 6.91 15.74
C LYS A 291 14.01 7.78 14.61
N ILE A 292 12.70 7.93 14.44
CA ILE A 292 12.12 8.85 13.45
C ILE A 292 12.60 10.28 13.71
N ASN A 293 12.50 10.75 14.95
CA ASN A 293 12.94 12.09 15.33
C ASN A 293 14.45 12.30 15.12
N PHE A 294 15.25 11.28 15.44
CA PHE A 294 16.69 11.28 15.16
C PHE A 294 16.98 11.44 13.67
N PHE A 295 16.33 10.65 12.81
CA PHE A 295 16.53 10.75 11.36
C PHE A 295 16.01 12.06 10.79
N GLN A 296 14.87 12.58 11.26
CA GLN A 296 14.37 13.88 10.86
C GLN A 296 15.38 14.99 11.15
N LYS A 297 15.97 15.02 12.36
CA LYS A 297 17.03 15.98 12.72
C LYS A 297 18.24 15.85 11.79
N LYS A 298 18.67 14.61 11.53
CA LYS A 298 19.83 14.34 10.66
C LYS A 298 19.59 14.77 9.21
N ILE A 299 18.42 14.46 8.64
CA ILE A 299 18.04 14.90 7.29
C ILE A 299 17.93 16.43 7.22
N ASN A 300 17.44 17.07 8.29
CA ASN A 300 17.37 18.53 8.38
C ASN A 300 18.75 19.17 8.42
N SER A 301 19.71 18.60 9.17
CA SER A 301 21.08 19.11 9.21
C SER A 301 21.84 19.03 7.87
N LEU A 302 21.34 18.25 6.92
CA LEU A 302 21.92 18.09 5.58
C LEU A 302 21.21 18.97 4.54
N GLU A 303 20.59 20.08 4.98
CA GLU A 303 19.83 21.01 4.14
C GLU A 303 20.53 21.32 2.80
N ASN A 304 19.77 21.16 1.71
CA ASN A 304 20.20 21.37 0.31
C ASN A 304 21.36 20.51 -0.21
N ASN A 305 21.89 19.57 0.58
CA ASN A 305 22.92 18.64 0.12
C ASN A 305 22.30 17.29 -0.27
N GLY A 306 21.72 17.25 -1.47
CA GLY A 306 21.08 16.04 -2.02
C GLY A 306 22.01 14.82 -2.06
N ALA A 307 23.32 15.04 -2.28
CA ALA A 307 24.31 13.96 -2.29
C ALA A 307 24.51 13.33 -0.90
N GLU A 308 24.57 14.15 0.15
CA GLU A 308 24.69 13.63 1.52
C GLU A 308 23.40 12.96 2.00
N ILE A 309 22.24 13.43 1.55
CA ILE A 309 20.95 12.75 1.80
C ILE A 309 20.92 11.40 1.09
N LEU A 310 21.42 11.31 -0.15
CA LEU A 310 21.52 10.05 -0.87
C LEU A 310 22.51 9.09 -0.22
N LYS A 311 23.67 9.58 0.25
CA LYS A 311 24.61 8.77 1.05
C LYS A 311 23.95 8.26 2.34
N LEU A 312 23.18 9.12 3.00
CA LEU A 312 22.45 8.75 4.20
C LEU A 312 21.38 7.70 3.88
N GLN A 313 20.64 7.86 2.79
CA GLN A 313 19.69 6.89 2.28
C GLN A 313 20.39 5.55 2.02
N ASN A 314 21.46 5.51 1.23
CA ASN A 314 22.21 4.28 0.93
C ASN A 314 22.82 3.60 2.16
N LYS A 315 23.04 4.34 3.25
CA LYS A 315 23.50 3.78 4.53
C LYS A 315 22.41 2.98 5.26
N TYR A 316 21.14 3.41 5.15
CA TYR A 316 20.03 2.85 5.92
C TYR A 316 18.96 2.17 5.04
N LEU A 317 19.08 2.27 3.73
CA LEU A 317 18.09 1.84 2.75
C LEU A 317 18.82 1.22 1.56
N THR A 318 18.33 0.08 1.05
CA THR A 318 18.63 -0.32 -0.33
C THR A 318 17.63 0.35 -1.24
N ASP A 319 18.07 1.27 -2.09
CA ASP A 319 17.19 1.87 -3.09
C ASP A 319 16.93 0.87 -4.22
N VAL A 320 15.76 0.24 -4.17
CA VAL A 320 15.30 -0.71 -5.19
C VAL A 320 14.44 -0.04 -6.26
N SER A 321 14.14 1.25 -6.10
CA SER A 321 13.27 1.98 -7.04
C SER A 321 13.85 1.99 -8.46
N TYR A 322 15.18 2.01 -8.60
CA TYR A 322 15.85 1.93 -9.90
C TYR A 322 15.62 0.59 -10.61
N ILE A 323 15.48 -0.51 -9.87
CA ILE A 323 15.26 -1.87 -10.39
C ILE A 323 13.84 -2.00 -10.95
N LEU A 324 12.89 -1.29 -10.34
CA LEU A 324 11.46 -1.32 -10.68
C LEU A 324 11.05 -0.15 -11.58
N ARG A 325 12.00 0.57 -12.20
CA ARG A 325 11.71 1.49 -13.32
C ARG A 325 11.30 0.66 -14.54
N ILE A 326 10.06 0.18 -14.50
CA ILE A 326 9.41 -0.45 -15.64
C ILE A 326 9.15 0.66 -16.65
N ASP A 327 9.62 0.46 -17.87
CA ASP A 327 9.42 1.38 -18.97
C ASP A 327 7.92 1.72 -19.12
N PRO A 328 7.54 3.01 -19.17
CA PRO A 328 6.16 3.43 -19.43
C PRO A 328 5.53 2.78 -20.69
N GLU A 329 6.33 2.41 -21.71
CA GLU A 329 5.83 1.67 -22.86
C GLU A 329 5.46 0.22 -22.55
N VAL A 330 6.17 -0.42 -21.61
CA VAL A 330 5.79 -1.75 -21.09
C VAL A 330 4.48 -1.65 -20.31
N LEU A 331 4.28 -0.57 -19.55
CA LEU A 331 3.04 -0.25 -18.83
C LEU A 331 1.81 -0.11 -19.73
N LYS A 332 1.96 0.44 -20.94
CA LYS A 332 0.89 0.55 -21.94
C LYS A 332 0.47 -0.79 -22.54
N ASN A 333 1.36 -1.79 -22.54
CA ASN A 333 1.12 -3.10 -23.14
C ASN A 333 0.63 -4.14 -22.12
N CYS A 334 0.56 -3.79 -20.82
CA CYS A 334 0.10 -4.66 -19.74
C CYS A 334 -1.31 -4.32 -19.21
N LEU A 335 -1.92 -3.23 -19.71
CA LEU A 335 -3.33 -2.85 -19.52
C LEU A 335 -4.08 -3.07 -20.83
#